data_AF-A0A4W2IM93-F1
#
_entry.id   AF-A0A4W2IM93-F1
#
_cell.length_a   1.000
_cell.length_b   1.000
_cell.length_c   1.000
_cell.angle_alpha   90.00
_cell.angle_beta   90.00
_cell.angle_gamma   90.00
#
_symmetry.space_group_name_H-M   'P 1'
#
loop_
_entity.id
_entity.type
_entity.pdbx_description
1 polymer ?
#
loop_
_entity_poly.entity_id
_entity_poly.type
_entity_poly.pdbx_seq_one_letter_code
_entity_poly.pdbx_strand_id
1 'polypeptide(L)'
;MGRRRTPELYRAPFPLYALRVDPSAGLLIAAGGGGAAKTGIKNGVHFLQLEQINGRLSASLLHSHDTETRATMNLALAGNILAAGQDAHCQLLRFQIHQQKGKNKAEKAGSKEQGPRQRKGAAPAEKKSGAETHQEGVEFSVENLHEVQTDFSRDPLQKVVCFNHDNTLLATGGTDGCVRVWKVWFGEVEDECQ
;
A
#
# COMPACT_ATOMS: atom_id res chain seq x y z
N MET A 1 34.09 -20.50 -7.20
CA MET A 1 32.65 -20.76 -7.44
C MET A 1 31.86 -19.56 -6.97
N GLY A 2 31.26 -18.78 -7.88
CA GLY A 2 30.47 -17.60 -7.51
C GLY A 2 29.16 -18.02 -6.83
N ARG A 3 28.83 -17.41 -5.69
CA ARG A 3 27.53 -17.58 -5.02
C ARG A 3 26.43 -17.22 -6.03
N ARG A 4 25.63 -18.19 -6.47
CA ARG A 4 24.37 -17.92 -7.18
C ARG A 4 23.51 -17.08 -6.24
N ARG A 5 23.26 -15.82 -6.60
CA ARG A 5 22.34 -14.95 -5.86
C ARG A 5 20.94 -15.53 -6.05
N THR A 6 20.24 -15.79 -4.94
CA THR A 6 18.82 -16.11 -4.96
C THR A 6 18.08 -14.98 -5.68
N PRO A 7 17.17 -15.28 -6.63
CA PRO A 7 16.41 -14.24 -7.31
C PRO A 7 15.56 -13.47 -6.28
N GLU A 8 15.66 -12.15 -6.32
CA GLU A 8 14.88 -11.22 -5.49
C GLU A 8 13.74 -10.67 -6.33
N LEU A 9 12.51 -10.82 -5.84
CA LEU A 9 11.31 -10.34 -6.53
C LEU A 9 11.11 -8.82 -6.32
N TYR A 10 11.44 -8.34 -5.12
CA TYR A 10 11.25 -6.95 -4.72
C TYR A 10 12.19 -6.59 -3.56
N ARG A 11 12.74 -5.37 -3.57
CA ARG A 11 13.57 -4.81 -2.49
C ARG A 11 12.89 -3.61 -1.86
N ALA A 12 12.38 -3.76 -0.65
CA ALA A 12 11.80 -2.65 0.11
C ALA A 12 12.88 -1.68 0.63
N PRO A 13 12.56 -0.39 0.83
CA PRO A 13 13.46 0.59 1.43
C PRO A 13 13.54 0.48 2.97
N PHE A 14 12.95 -0.56 3.57
CA PHE A 14 12.92 -0.83 5.00
C PHE A 14 12.88 -2.35 5.29
N PRO A 15 13.23 -2.79 6.52
CA PRO A 15 13.09 -4.18 6.93
C PRO A 15 11.63 -4.65 6.82
N LEU A 16 11.41 -5.82 6.24
CA LEU A 16 10.08 -6.43 6.10
C LEU A 16 9.75 -7.32 7.29
N TYR A 17 8.56 -7.16 7.86
CA TYR A 17 8.06 -7.97 8.99
C TYR A 17 6.83 -8.79 8.63
N ALA A 18 6.03 -8.32 7.67
CA ALA A 18 4.76 -8.97 7.33
C ALA A 18 4.50 -9.00 5.82
N LEU A 19 3.85 -10.08 5.38
CA LEU A 19 3.45 -10.31 3.99
C LEU A 19 2.02 -10.85 3.93
N ARG A 20 1.25 -10.39 2.94
CA ARG A 20 -0.04 -10.96 2.53
C ARG A 20 -0.13 -11.00 1.01
N VAL A 21 -0.82 -12.00 0.49
CA VAL A 21 -1.15 -12.09 -0.93
C VAL A 21 -2.66 -11.97 -1.04
N ASP A 22 -3.14 -11.02 -1.83
CA ASP A 22 -4.53 -10.97 -2.27
C ASP A 22 -4.62 -11.68 -3.62
N PRO A 23 -5.13 -12.93 -3.68
CA PRO A 23 -5.22 -13.67 -4.93
C PRO A 23 -6.28 -13.08 -5.87
N SER A 24 -7.28 -12.37 -5.34
CA SER A 24 -8.37 -11.81 -6.15
C SER A 24 -7.91 -10.62 -6.99
N ALA A 25 -7.06 -9.77 -6.40
CA ALA A 25 -6.47 -8.62 -7.06
C ALA A 25 -5.08 -8.89 -7.67
N GLY A 26 -4.49 -10.05 -7.39
CA GLY A 26 -3.12 -10.39 -7.81
C GLY A 26 -2.06 -9.52 -7.13
N LEU A 27 -2.28 -9.13 -5.88
CA LEU A 27 -1.38 -8.26 -5.12
C LEU A 27 -0.50 -9.04 -4.16
N LEU A 28 0.74 -8.60 -4.03
CA LEU A 28 1.61 -8.87 -2.89
C LEU A 28 1.68 -7.62 -2.01
N ILE A 29 1.26 -7.74 -0.77
CA ILE A 29 1.29 -6.68 0.24
C ILE A 29 2.45 -6.95 1.18
N ALA A 30 3.42 -6.05 1.23
CA ALA A 30 4.62 -6.16 2.05
C ALA A 30 4.72 -4.99 3.02
N ALA A 31 4.87 -5.27 4.31
CA ALA A 31 4.89 -4.25 5.34
C ALA A 31 6.07 -4.40 6.28
N GLY A 32 6.51 -3.27 6.82
CA GLY A 32 7.63 -3.23 7.73
C GLY A 32 8.03 -1.83 8.14
N GLY A 33 9.27 -1.68 8.60
CA GLY A 33 9.77 -0.39 9.05
C GLY A 33 11.01 -0.42 9.94
N GLY A 34 11.62 0.74 10.13
CA GLY A 34 12.72 0.95 11.07
C GLY A 34 12.28 1.35 12.49
N GLY A 35 10.98 1.55 12.70
CA GLY A 35 10.40 2.08 13.94
C GLY A 35 10.60 3.58 14.10
N ALA A 36 10.36 4.09 15.30
CA ALA A 36 10.46 5.53 15.62
C ALA A 36 11.91 6.03 15.84
N ALA A 37 12.90 5.12 15.79
CA ALA A 37 14.29 5.52 15.88
C ALA A 37 14.64 6.40 14.66
N LYS A 38 15.24 7.59 14.91
CA LYS A 38 15.62 8.60 13.89
C LYS A 38 16.77 8.13 12.97
N THR A 39 16.67 6.92 12.43
CA THR A 39 17.63 6.25 11.56
C THR A 39 17.52 6.71 10.11
N GLY A 40 16.41 7.38 9.75
CA GLY A 40 16.06 7.72 8.37
C GLY A 40 15.41 6.56 7.59
N ILE A 41 15.23 5.39 8.22
CA ILE A 41 14.52 4.26 7.62
C ILE A 41 13.02 4.51 7.74
N LYS A 42 12.31 4.50 6.61
CA LYS A 42 10.86 4.71 6.56
C LYS A 42 10.09 3.51 7.14
N ASN A 43 8.84 3.75 7.51
CA ASN A 43 7.88 2.72 7.86
C ASN A 43 6.77 2.71 6.79
N GLY A 44 6.24 1.54 6.45
CA GLY A 44 5.16 1.51 5.48
C GLY A 44 4.62 0.16 5.09
N VAL A 45 3.60 0.23 4.23
CA VAL A 45 2.95 -0.89 3.56
C VAL A 45 3.05 -0.65 2.05
N HIS A 46 3.71 -1.56 1.35
CA HIS A 46 3.86 -1.54 -0.09
C HIS A 46 2.89 -2.54 -0.73
N PHE A 47 2.13 -2.08 -1.71
CA PHE A 47 1.23 -2.87 -2.53
C PHE A 47 1.88 -3.10 -3.89
N LEU A 48 2.17 -4.35 -4.21
CA LEU A 48 2.90 -4.77 -5.40
C LEU A 48 1.96 -5.55 -6.32
N GLN A 49 1.87 -5.19 -7.59
CA GLN A 49 1.19 -6.01 -8.59
C GLN A 49 2.09 -7.20 -8.93
N LEU A 50 1.54 -8.41 -8.90
CA LEU A 50 2.22 -9.60 -9.41
C LEU A 50 1.84 -9.84 -10.87
N GLU A 51 2.84 -10.07 -11.71
CA GLU A 51 2.68 -10.31 -13.14
C GLU A 51 3.58 -11.44 -13.62
N GLN A 52 3.14 -12.18 -14.63
CA GLN A 52 3.97 -13.18 -15.31
C GLN A 52 4.50 -12.60 -16.62
N ILE A 53 5.80 -12.32 -16.69
CA ILE A 53 6.46 -11.75 -17.86
C ILE A 53 7.42 -12.78 -18.44
N ASN A 54 7.20 -13.21 -19.68
CA ASN A 54 8.03 -14.20 -20.38
C ASN A 54 8.26 -15.49 -19.56
N GLY A 55 7.22 -15.99 -18.88
CA GLY A 55 7.31 -17.20 -18.05
C GLY A 55 8.05 -17.01 -16.73
N ARG A 56 8.32 -15.77 -16.29
CA ARG A 56 8.87 -15.46 -14.96
C ARG A 56 7.93 -14.55 -14.17
N LEU A 57 7.82 -14.82 -12.87
CA LEU A 57 7.08 -13.97 -11.95
C LEU A 57 7.86 -12.66 -11.73
N SER A 58 7.16 -11.54 -11.84
CA SER A 58 7.66 -10.19 -11.63
C SER A 58 6.72 -9.46 -10.65
N ALA A 59 7.24 -8.47 -9.94
CA ALA A 59 6.47 -7.59 -9.08
C ALA A 59 6.76 -6.12 -9.40
N SER A 60 5.71 -5.30 -9.54
CA SER A 60 5.83 -3.85 -9.72
C SER A 60 5.14 -3.13 -8.55
N LEU A 61 5.76 -2.04 -8.06
CA LEU A 61 5.16 -1.25 -6.98
C LEU A 61 4.01 -0.42 -7.52
N LEU A 62 2.79 -0.68 -7.05
CA LEU A 62 1.61 0.12 -7.36
C LEU A 62 1.45 1.28 -6.38
N HIS A 63 1.62 1.02 -5.09
CA HIS A 63 1.38 2.02 -4.05
C HIS A 63 2.29 1.80 -2.85
N SER A 64 2.75 2.90 -2.26
CA SER A 64 3.53 2.94 -1.04
C SER A 64 2.78 3.77 0.00
N HIS A 65 2.19 3.11 0.99
CA HIS A 65 1.50 3.76 2.09
C HIS A 65 2.48 3.98 3.25
N ASP A 66 2.74 5.25 3.58
CA ASP A 66 3.64 5.65 4.68
C ASP A 66 2.91 5.47 6.02
N THR A 67 3.53 4.77 6.97
CA THR A 67 2.96 4.55 8.31
C THR A 67 3.65 5.42 9.37
N GLU A 68 4.25 6.52 8.92
CA GLU A 68 4.90 7.55 9.72
C GLU A 68 6.03 6.96 10.58
N THR A 69 5.91 7.08 11.90
CA THR A 69 6.88 6.58 12.88
C THR A 69 6.62 5.12 13.28
N ARG A 70 5.50 4.54 12.86
CA ARG A 70 5.00 3.26 13.34
C ARG A 70 5.37 2.14 12.38
N ALA A 71 6.27 1.24 12.80
CA ALA A 71 6.61 0.07 12.01
C ALA A 71 5.43 -0.90 11.97
N THR A 72 5.05 -1.38 10.78
CA THR A 72 3.97 -2.37 10.66
C THR A 72 4.54 -3.77 10.84
N MET A 73 4.18 -4.42 11.95
CA MET A 73 4.79 -5.66 12.43
C MET A 73 4.03 -6.94 12.03
N ASN A 74 2.71 -6.84 11.84
CA ASN A 74 1.87 -7.96 11.43
C ASN A 74 0.70 -7.46 10.58
N LEU A 75 0.17 -8.35 9.74
CA LEU A 75 -0.93 -8.05 8.82
C LEU A 75 -2.00 -9.15 8.88
N ALA A 76 -3.26 -8.78 8.68
CA ALA A 76 -4.33 -9.70 8.29
C ALA A 76 -5.16 -9.07 7.16
N LEU A 77 -5.64 -9.91 6.24
CA LEU A 77 -6.35 -9.47 5.04
C LEU A 77 -7.77 -10.05 5.05
N ALA A 78 -8.76 -9.22 4.78
CA ALA A 78 -10.17 -9.57 4.65
C ALA A 78 -10.80 -8.80 3.48
N GLY A 79 -10.90 -9.44 2.31
CA GLY A 79 -11.29 -8.76 1.07
C GLY A 79 -10.33 -7.60 0.78
N ASN A 80 -10.86 -6.38 0.72
CA ASN A 80 -10.08 -5.16 0.51
C ASN A 80 -9.73 -4.41 1.81
N ILE A 81 -9.93 -5.03 2.97
CA ILE A 81 -9.53 -4.51 4.28
C ILE A 81 -8.24 -5.18 4.73
N LEU A 82 -7.31 -4.35 5.20
CA LEU A 82 -6.06 -4.78 5.81
C LEU A 82 -6.04 -4.34 7.28
N ALA A 83 -5.84 -5.29 8.18
CA ALA A 83 -5.53 -5.01 9.57
C ALA A 83 -4.01 -5.02 9.76
N ALA A 84 -3.44 -3.90 10.20
CA ALA A 84 -2.02 -3.67 10.36
C ALA A 84 -1.67 -3.42 11.83
N GLY A 85 -0.87 -4.31 12.42
CA GLY A 85 -0.34 -4.13 13.77
C GLY A 85 0.81 -3.16 13.78
N GLN A 86 0.65 -2.07 14.53
CA GLN A 86 1.57 -0.94 14.63
C GLN A 86 1.70 -0.57 16.12
N ASP A 87 2.87 -0.81 16.72
CA ASP A 87 3.10 -0.66 18.15
C ASP A 87 2.03 -1.41 18.97
N ALA A 88 1.34 -0.72 19.89
CA ALA A 88 0.26 -1.26 20.72
C ALA A 88 -1.11 -1.32 20.02
N HIS A 89 -1.18 -0.96 18.74
CA HIS A 89 -2.43 -0.69 18.03
C HIS A 89 -2.62 -1.58 16.81
N CYS A 90 -3.89 -1.75 16.43
CA CYS A 90 -4.28 -2.29 15.14
C CYS A 90 -4.94 -1.20 14.31
N GLN A 91 -4.32 -0.82 13.19
CA GLN A 91 -4.88 0.09 12.19
C GLN A 91 -5.62 -0.72 11.12
N LEU A 92 -6.87 -0.39 10.85
CA LEU A 92 -7.61 -0.90 9.70
C LEU A 92 -7.44 0.04 8.51
N LEU A 93 -7.12 -0.52 7.35
CA LEU A 93 -6.97 0.16 6.08
C LEU A 93 -7.93 -0.44 5.06
N ARG A 94 -8.49 0.38 4.18
CA ARG A 94 -9.19 -0.06 2.98
C ARG A 94 -8.35 0.28 1.76
N PHE A 95 -8.12 -0.67 0.86
CA PHE A 95 -7.49 -0.38 -0.42
C PHE A 95 -8.47 -0.60 -1.58
N GLN A 96 -8.29 0.14 -2.66
CA GLN A 96 -9.11 0.03 -3.87
C GLN A 96 -8.25 0.18 -5.12
N ILE A 97 -8.60 -0.59 -6.15
CA ILE A 97 -7.95 -0.55 -7.47
C ILE A 97 -9.00 -0.07 -8.47
N HIS A 98 -8.79 1.12 -9.01
CA HIS A 98 -9.63 1.71 -10.05
C HIS A 98 -8.92 1.51 -11.39
N GLN A 99 -9.45 0.65 -12.25
CA GLN A 99 -9.02 0.61 -13.65
C GLN A 99 -9.70 1.74 -14.41
N GLN A 100 -8.93 2.63 -15.02
CA GLN A 100 -9.51 3.61 -15.93
C GLN A 100 -10.06 2.88 -17.16
N LYS A 101 -11.39 2.79 -17.28
CA LYS A 101 -12.03 2.50 -18.57
C LYS A 101 -11.63 3.61 -19.53
N GLY A 102 -10.88 3.26 -20.58
CA GLY A 102 -10.39 4.19 -21.58
C GLY A 102 -11.46 5.17 -22.01
N LYS A 103 -11.24 6.46 -21.75
CA LYS A 103 -11.99 7.52 -22.42
C LYS A 103 -11.62 7.44 -23.91
N ASN A 104 -12.48 6.82 -24.71
CA ASN A 104 -12.48 7.01 -26.16
C ASN A 104 -12.68 8.51 -26.43
N LYS A 105 -11.58 9.26 -26.52
CA LYS A 105 -11.61 10.59 -27.14
C LYS A 105 -11.83 10.36 -28.63
N ALA A 106 -13.09 10.47 -29.04
CA ALA A 106 -13.44 10.65 -30.44
C ALA A 106 -12.69 11.88 -30.96
N GLU A 107 -11.74 11.65 -31.86
CA GLU A 107 -11.06 12.67 -32.63
C GLU A 107 -12.10 13.41 -33.49
N LYS A 108 -12.47 14.63 -33.08
CA LYS A 108 -13.05 15.59 -34.01
C LYS A 108 -11.90 16.29 -34.73
N ALA A 109 -11.65 15.84 -35.95
CA ALA A 109 -10.88 16.56 -36.95
C ALA A 109 -11.43 17.98 -37.13
N GLY A 110 -10.57 18.98 -36.94
CA GLY A 110 -10.87 20.38 -37.15
C GLY A 110 -9.61 21.11 -37.55
N SER A 111 -9.39 21.21 -38.86
CA SER A 111 -8.32 21.97 -39.50
C SER A 111 -8.43 23.47 -39.17
N LYS A 112 -7.27 24.13 -38.98
CA LYS A 112 -6.99 25.48 -39.50
C LYS A 112 -5.51 25.85 -39.34
N GLU A 113 -5.01 26.47 -40.40
CA GLU A 113 -3.61 26.78 -40.70
C GLU A 113 -3.07 28.07 -40.03
N GLN A 114 -1.73 28.05 -39.84
CA GLN A 114 -0.71 29.08 -40.07
C GLN A 114 -0.75 30.47 -39.37
N GLY A 115 0.41 30.79 -38.76
CA GLY A 115 0.92 32.15 -38.56
C GLY A 115 2.27 32.16 -37.82
N PRO A 116 3.38 32.73 -38.36
CA PRO A 116 4.71 32.69 -37.74
C PRO A 116 5.14 34.01 -37.08
N ARG A 117 5.87 33.94 -35.94
CA ARG A 117 6.80 34.92 -35.29
C ARG A 117 6.78 34.66 -33.76
N GLN A 118 7.83 34.75 -32.93
CA GLN A 118 9.12 35.44 -32.97
C GLN A 118 10.08 34.80 -31.92
N ARG A 119 11.38 35.10 -31.99
CA ARG A 119 12.51 34.46 -31.29
C ARG A 119 13.17 35.42 -30.28
N LYS A 120 13.42 35.04 -29.01
CA LYS A 120 14.70 35.27 -28.25
C LYS A 120 14.65 34.83 -26.77
N GLY A 121 15.76 34.24 -26.30
CA GLY A 121 16.21 34.30 -24.89
C GLY A 121 16.35 32.95 -24.18
N ALA A 122 17.51 32.31 -24.30
CA ALA A 122 17.86 31.11 -23.53
C ALA A 122 18.74 31.48 -22.32
N ALA A 123 18.31 31.10 -21.12
CA ALA A 123 19.15 30.92 -19.94
C ALA A 123 18.93 29.47 -19.46
N PRO A 124 19.97 28.68 -19.14
CA PRO A 124 19.82 27.28 -18.77
C PRO A 124 19.50 27.15 -17.28
N ALA A 125 18.26 26.79 -16.95
CA ALA A 125 17.91 26.26 -15.64
C ALA A 125 17.92 24.73 -15.68
N GLU A 126 18.62 24.17 -14.71
CA GLU A 126 18.96 22.76 -14.53
C GLU A 126 17.72 21.86 -14.51
N LYS A 127 17.66 20.92 -15.46
CA LYS A 127 16.72 19.80 -15.42
C LYS A 127 17.23 18.75 -14.43
N LYS A 128 16.68 18.73 -13.21
CA LYS A 128 16.62 17.48 -12.44
C LYS A 128 15.59 16.56 -13.11
N SER A 129 16.12 15.55 -13.77
CA SER A 129 15.41 14.44 -14.39
C SER A 129 14.81 13.54 -13.29
N GLY A 130 13.57 13.79 -12.90
CA GLY A 130 12.70 12.76 -12.34
C GLY A 130 11.79 12.27 -13.46
N ALA A 131 12.26 11.33 -14.27
CA ALA A 131 11.42 10.69 -15.27
C ALA A 131 10.51 9.69 -14.54
N GLU A 132 9.41 10.19 -13.99
CA GLU A 132 8.29 9.36 -13.56
C GLU A 132 7.62 8.82 -14.83
N THR A 133 7.95 7.57 -15.16
CA THR A 133 7.14 6.80 -16.11
C THR A 133 5.85 6.42 -15.39
N HIS A 134 4.88 7.33 -15.39
CA HIS A 134 3.50 7.00 -15.06
C HIS A 134 3.01 6.00 -16.09
N GLN A 135 2.75 4.76 -15.67
CA GLN A 135 1.90 3.87 -16.45
C GLN A 135 0.48 4.41 -16.32
N GLU A 136 0.00 5.11 -17.34
CA GLU A 136 -1.41 5.50 -17.46
C GLU A 136 -2.28 4.23 -17.42
N GLY A 137 -3.09 4.04 -16.38
CA GLY A 137 -4.19 3.06 -16.43
C GLY A 137 -4.76 2.55 -15.11
N VAL A 138 -4.01 2.54 -14.01
CA VAL A 138 -4.45 1.98 -12.72
C VAL A 138 -4.32 3.02 -11.62
N GLU A 139 -5.44 3.46 -11.06
CA GLU A 139 -5.49 4.35 -9.91
C GLU A 139 -5.67 3.50 -8.64
N PHE A 140 -4.72 3.58 -7.71
CA PHE A 140 -4.71 2.82 -6.46
C PHE A 140 -4.86 3.77 -5.29
N SER A 141 -5.85 3.52 -4.42
CA SER A 141 -6.09 4.32 -3.21
C SER A 141 -6.02 3.45 -1.96
N VAL A 142 -5.58 4.07 -0.86
CA VAL A 142 -5.59 3.48 0.48
C VAL A 142 -6.21 4.50 1.43
N GLU A 143 -7.21 4.07 2.17
CA GLU A 143 -7.93 4.86 3.18
C GLU A 143 -7.65 4.29 4.57
N ASN A 144 -7.36 5.16 5.54
CA ASN A 144 -7.30 4.80 6.95
C ASN A 144 -8.73 4.74 7.51
N LEU A 145 -9.13 3.59 8.04
CA LEU A 145 -10.42 3.41 8.69
C LEU A 145 -10.27 3.64 10.21
N HIS A 146 -10.48 2.61 11.02
CA HIS A 146 -10.38 2.67 12.47
C HIS A 146 -9.04 2.18 13.00
N GLU A 147 -8.64 2.75 14.14
CA GLU A 147 -7.51 2.32 14.94
C GLU A 147 -8.00 1.93 16.33
N VAL A 148 -7.46 0.84 16.89
CA VAL A 148 -7.76 0.43 18.26
C VAL A 148 -6.51 -0.04 18.98
N GLN A 149 -6.38 0.33 20.25
CA GLN A 149 -5.30 -0.19 21.11
C GLN A 149 -5.62 -1.63 21.51
N THR A 150 -4.67 -2.53 21.28
CA THR A 150 -4.83 -3.97 21.45
C THR A 150 -3.89 -4.56 22.49
N ASP A 151 -2.91 -3.80 22.96
CA ASP A 151 -2.01 -4.16 24.05
C ASP A 151 -1.92 -3.06 25.12
N PHE A 152 -1.97 -3.46 26.39
CA PHE A 152 -1.98 -2.55 27.54
C PHE A 152 -0.88 -2.88 28.57
N SER A 153 0.18 -3.57 28.16
CA SER A 153 1.33 -3.84 29.02
C SER A 153 2.19 -2.59 29.23
N ARG A 154 3.25 -2.72 30.05
CA ARG A 154 4.20 -1.62 30.30
C ARG A 154 5.05 -1.26 29.09
N ASP A 155 5.28 -2.23 28.19
CA ASP A 155 6.00 -2.06 26.93
C ASP A 155 5.14 -2.67 25.82
N PRO A 156 4.11 -1.93 25.37
CA PRO A 156 2.99 -2.52 24.67
C PRO A 156 3.27 -2.76 23.19
N LEU A 157 2.97 -3.98 22.72
CA LEU A 157 3.18 -4.38 21.34
C LEU A 157 2.19 -5.46 20.89
N GLN A 158 1.42 -5.17 19.83
CA GLN A 158 0.63 -6.17 19.13
C GLN A 158 1.55 -7.14 18.38
N LYS A 159 1.47 -8.42 18.70
CA LYS A 159 2.29 -9.48 18.08
C LYS A 159 1.60 -10.22 16.96
N VAL A 160 0.27 -10.31 17.00
CA VAL A 160 -0.50 -11.08 16.03
C VAL A 160 -1.88 -10.47 15.81
N VAL A 161 -2.38 -10.63 14.59
CA VAL A 161 -3.75 -10.29 14.18
C VAL A 161 -4.25 -11.29 13.14
N CYS A 162 -5.53 -11.65 13.20
CA CYS A 162 -6.22 -12.45 12.18
C CYS A 162 -7.71 -12.11 12.12
N PHE A 163 -8.31 -12.26 10.94
CA PHE A 163 -9.76 -12.27 10.78
C PHE A 163 -10.30 -13.69 10.95
N ASN A 164 -11.56 -13.81 11.35
CA ASN A 164 -12.31 -15.05 11.21
C ASN A 164 -12.74 -15.27 9.75
N HIS A 165 -13.33 -16.43 9.45
CA HIS A 165 -13.61 -16.87 8.08
C HIS A 165 -14.59 -15.98 7.30
N ASP A 166 -15.64 -15.47 7.97
CA ASP A 166 -16.62 -14.54 7.37
C ASP A 166 -16.21 -13.07 7.48
N ASN A 167 -15.00 -12.83 8.01
CA ASN A 167 -14.38 -11.53 8.29
C ASN A 167 -15.12 -10.65 9.33
N THR A 168 -16.24 -11.07 9.91
CA THR A 168 -17.00 -10.24 10.86
C THR A 168 -16.30 -10.00 12.20
N LEU A 169 -15.25 -10.77 12.50
CA LEU A 169 -14.44 -10.66 13.71
C LEU A 169 -12.96 -10.52 13.40
N LEU A 170 -12.28 -9.70 14.19
CA LEU A 170 -10.84 -9.56 14.24
C LEU A 170 -10.34 -10.06 15.59
N ALA A 171 -9.32 -10.91 15.63
CA ALA A 171 -8.66 -11.33 16.85
C ALA A 171 -7.22 -10.78 16.89
N THR A 172 -6.80 -10.28 18.04
CA THR A 172 -5.48 -9.70 18.27
C THR A 172 -4.85 -10.26 19.55
N GLY A 173 -3.52 -10.35 19.58
CA GLY A 173 -2.76 -10.72 20.77
C GLY A 173 -1.43 -9.99 20.86
N GLY A 174 -1.01 -9.65 22.08
CA GLY A 174 0.15 -8.80 22.35
C GLY A 174 1.08 -9.30 23.46
N THR A 175 1.90 -8.40 23.98
CA THR A 175 2.84 -8.61 25.08
C THR A 175 2.16 -8.71 26.44
N ASP A 176 0.94 -8.20 26.58
CA ASP A 176 0.14 -8.29 27.82
C ASP A 176 -0.46 -9.67 28.09
N GLY A 177 -0.33 -10.61 27.14
CA GLY A 177 -0.81 -11.98 27.27
C GLY A 177 -2.32 -12.15 27.11
N CYS A 178 -3.05 -11.09 26.75
CA CYS A 178 -4.49 -11.13 26.52
C CYS A 178 -4.82 -11.31 25.04
N VAL A 179 -5.84 -12.13 24.76
CA VAL A 179 -6.49 -12.19 23.45
C VAL A 179 -7.69 -11.25 23.45
N ARG A 180 -7.81 -10.43 22.42
CA ARG A 180 -8.95 -9.51 22.23
C ARG A 180 -9.63 -9.79 20.91
N VAL A 181 -10.96 -9.71 20.91
CA VAL A 181 -11.79 -9.92 19.73
C VAL A 181 -12.65 -8.70 19.49
N TRP A 182 -12.68 -8.24 18.25
CA TRP A 182 -13.34 -7.01 17.81
C TRP A 182 -14.36 -7.36 16.74
N LYS A 183 -15.53 -6.71 16.77
CA LYS A 183 -16.46 -6.77 15.63
C LYS A 183 -15.96 -5.86 14.52
N VAL A 184 -15.98 -6.36 13.30
CA VAL A 184 -15.60 -5.61 12.11
C VAL A 184 -16.82 -5.46 11.22
N TRP A 185 -17.16 -4.22 10.91
CA TRP A 185 -18.24 -3.89 10.00
C TRP A 185 -17.63 -3.35 8.71
N PHE A 186 -17.97 -3.98 7.59
CA PHE A 186 -17.38 -3.68 6.29
C PHE A 186 -18.09 -2.54 5.54
N GLY A 187 -19.16 -1.96 6.12
CA GLY A 187 -20.05 -1.01 5.47
C GLY A 187 -19.45 0.38 5.26
N GLU A 188 -19.79 0.96 4.11
CA GLU A 188 -19.94 2.42 3.98
C GLU A 188 -21.03 2.89 4.95
N VAL A 189 -20.89 4.12 5.43
CA VAL A 189 -21.91 4.77 6.25
C VAL A 189 -23.17 4.93 5.40
N GLU A 190 -24.21 4.14 5.68
CA GLU A 190 -25.58 4.59 5.45
C GLU A 190 -26.07 5.19 6.76
N ASP A 191 -26.38 6.49 6.72
CA ASP A 191 -27.13 7.19 7.77
C ASP A 191 -28.45 6.43 7.99
N GLU A 192 -28.53 5.62 9.04
CA GLU A 192 -29.83 5.16 9.53
C GLU A 192 -30.33 6.21 10.52
N CYS A 193 -31.09 7.16 9.98
CA CYS A 193 -31.94 8.06 10.73
C CYS A 193 -33.05 7.24 11.41
N GLN A 194 -33.02 7.14 12.74
CA GLN A 194 -34.20 6.89 13.59
C GLN A 194 -34.16 7.79 14.82
#